data_AF-A0A3D0NQZ0-F1
#
_entry.id   AF-A0A3D0NQZ0-F1
#
_cell.length_a   1.000
_cell.length_b   1.000
_cell.length_c   1.000
_cell.angle_alpha   90.00
_cell.angle_beta   90.00
_cell.angle_gamma   90.00
#
_symmetry.space_group_name_H-M   'P 1'
#
loop_
_entity.id
_entity.type
_entity.pdbx_description
1 polymer ?
#
loop_
_entity_poly.entity_id
_entity_poly.type
_entity_poly.pdbx_seq_one_letter_code
_entity_poly.pdbx_strand_id
1 'polypeptide(L)'
;ERPVYRIKDEEKGTLDLKRFNGRKINALTLMGRATKLGWSKGSAQDAGMFYVFYREDVTEKVKLSEGGFGLLGTAAELHFSGCYIAVENEEVTLENVRFYTPGTIRHGSYVYDEADNKKAISLDKVPARYFSEMILQLEQISGS
;
A
#
# COMPACT_ATOMS: atom_id res chain seq x y z
N GLU A 1 4.82 25.60 -0.83
CA GLU A 1 5.03 24.79 -2.04
C GLU A 1 4.83 23.32 -1.67
N ARG A 2 4.18 22.50 -2.51
CA ARG A 2 3.98 21.07 -2.20
C ARG A 2 5.27 20.32 -2.56
N PRO A 3 5.85 19.51 -1.66
CA PRO A 3 7.04 18.73 -1.99
C PRO A 3 6.76 17.78 -3.15
N VAL A 4 7.71 17.65 -4.07
CA VAL A 4 7.66 16.72 -5.20
C VAL A 4 8.69 15.64 -4.99
N TYR A 5 8.23 14.40 -4.80
CA TYR A 5 9.09 13.25 -4.61
C TYR A 5 9.29 12.52 -5.94
N ARG A 6 10.54 12.24 -6.29
CA ARG A 6 10.92 11.50 -7.49
C ARG A 6 11.55 10.17 -7.09
N ILE A 7 11.43 9.19 -7.96
CA ILE A 7 12.14 7.91 -7.85
C ILE A 7 13.64 8.19 -7.92
N LYS A 8 14.40 7.57 -7.01
CA LYS A 8 15.86 7.66 -7.00
C LYS A 8 16.46 6.64 -7.96
N ASP A 9 17.69 6.85 -8.41
CA ASP A 9 18.32 5.96 -9.37
C ASP A 9 18.44 4.53 -8.84
N GLU A 10 18.71 4.34 -7.55
CA GLU A 10 18.77 3.02 -6.91
C GLU A 10 17.40 2.31 -6.78
N GLU A 11 16.30 3.03 -6.99
CA GLU A 11 14.93 2.50 -6.92
C GLU A 11 14.37 2.13 -8.30
N LYS A 12 15.05 2.52 -9.38
CA LYS A 12 14.59 2.24 -10.74
C LYS A 12 14.62 0.74 -11.01
N GLY A 13 13.53 0.20 -11.55
CA GLY A 13 13.42 -1.22 -11.87
C GLY A 13 13.13 -2.13 -10.68
N THR A 14 13.04 -1.61 -9.45
CA THR A 14 12.66 -2.41 -8.28
C THR A 14 11.14 -2.47 -8.13
N LEU A 15 10.65 -3.49 -7.42
CA LEU A 15 9.25 -3.61 -7.05
C LEU A 15 8.96 -3.01 -5.66
N ASP A 16 9.93 -3.11 -4.75
CA ASP A 16 9.81 -2.66 -3.38
C ASP A 16 10.33 -1.23 -3.21
N LEU A 17 9.47 -0.35 -2.70
CA LEU A 17 9.88 0.94 -2.14
C LEU A 17 10.23 0.76 -0.65
N LYS A 18 11.50 0.99 -0.29
CA LYS A 18 12.03 0.74 1.06
C LYS A 18 12.42 1.99 1.85
N ARG A 19 11.98 3.18 1.43
CA ARG A 19 12.34 4.47 2.09
C ARG A 19 11.92 4.57 3.57
N PHE A 20 10.91 3.79 3.95
CA PHE A 20 10.32 3.77 5.29
C PHE A 20 10.69 2.49 6.06
N ASN A 21 11.49 1.60 5.46
CA ASN A 21 11.86 0.33 6.06
C ASN A 21 12.54 0.54 7.42
N GLY A 22 12.13 -0.23 8.42
CA GLY A 22 12.70 -0.16 9.77
C GLY A 22 12.18 0.99 10.63
N ARG A 23 11.33 1.88 10.07
CA ARG A 23 10.68 2.93 10.89
C ARG A 23 9.70 2.27 11.84
N LYS A 24 9.83 2.61 13.11
CA LYS A 24 8.94 2.15 14.17
C LYS A 24 7.84 3.17 14.44
N ILE A 25 6.62 2.69 14.59
CA ILE A 25 5.45 3.54 14.84
C ILE A 25 4.48 2.81 15.75
N ASN A 26 3.81 3.57 16.61
CA ASN A 26 2.71 3.05 17.40
C ASN A 26 1.54 2.57 16.50
N ALA A 27 1.03 1.37 16.72
CA ALA A 27 -0.01 0.75 15.89
C ALA A 27 -1.30 1.57 15.81
N LEU A 28 -1.74 2.15 16.93
CA LEU A 28 -2.93 3.03 16.96
C LEU A 28 -2.71 4.28 16.11
N THR A 29 -1.51 4.86 16.17
CA THR A 29 -1.12 6.01 15.34
C THR A 29 -1.07 5.67 13.85
N LEU A 30 -0.43 4.54 13.49
CA LEU A 30 -0.38 4.04 12.12
C LEU A 30 -1.79 3.87 11.55
N MET A 31 -2.64 3.12 12.27
CA MET A 31 -4.02 2.86 11.85
C MET A 31 -4.81 4.15 11.70
N GLY A 32 -4.75 5.06 12.68
CA GLY A 32 -5.49 6.33 12.64
C GLY A 32 -5.11 7.21 11.45
N ARG A 33 -3.80 7.33 11.15
CA ARG A 33 -3.30 8.14 10.03
C ARG A 33 -3.59 7.49 8.69
N ALA A 34 -3.35 6.20 8.55
CA ALA A 34 -3.64 5.45 7.32
C ALA A 34 -5.13 5.54 6.96
N THR A 35 -6.02 5.26 7.93
CA THR A 35 -7.48 5.34 7.73
C THR A 35 -7.91 6.76 7.36
N LYS A 36 -7.36 7.80 8.01
CA LYS A 36 -7.66 9.21 7.71
C LYS A 36 -7.29 9.59 6.27
N LEU A 37 -6.26 8.98 5.71
CA LEU A 37 -5.84 9.17 4.32
C LEU A 37 -6.51 8.20 3.35
N GLY A 38 -7.47 7.39 3.83
CA GLY A 38 -8.27 6.47 3.04
C GLY A 38 -7.52 5.20 2.64
N TRP A 39 -6.54 4.78 3.43
CA TRP A 39 -5.99 3.42 3.34
C TRP A 39 -6.90 2.46 4.12
N SER A 40 -7.10 1.27 3.58
CA SER A 40 -7.94 0.22 4.13
C SER A 40 -7.08 -0.86 4.75
N LYS A 41 -7.55 -1.47 5.84
CA LYS A 41 -6.84 -2.59 6.49
C LYS A 41 -6.85 -3.81 5.58
N GLY A 42 -5.77 -4.59 5.69
CA GLY A 42 -5.68 -5.91 5.11
C GLY A 42 -6.69 -6.89 5.68
N SER A 43 -6.79 -8.04 5.00
CA SER A 43 -7.56 -9.18 5.50
C SER A 43 -7.06 -9.61 6.88
N ALA A 44 -7.98 -9.95 7.77
CA ALA A 44 -7.66 -10.69 8.97
C ALA A 44 -7.03 -12.04 8.58
N GLN A 45 -5.90 -12.35 9.18
CA GLN A 45 -5.21 -13.62 9.07
C GLN A 45 -5.31 -14.36 10.40
N ASP A 46 -4.30 -15.18 10.71
CA ASP A 46 -4.25 -15.97 11.93
C ASP A 46 -4.30 -15.08 13.17
N ALA A 47 -5.00 -15.55 14.20
CA ALA A 47 -5.24 -14.83 15.46
C ALA A 47 -5.86 -13.42 15.31
N GLY A 48 -6.46 -13.10 14.15
CA GLY A 48 -7.05 -11.78 13.92
C GLY A 48 -6.02 -10.67 13.68
N MET A 49 -4.81 -11.03 13.29
CA MET A 49 -3.75 -10.12 12.88
C MET A 49 -3.93 -9.68 11.42
N PHE A 50 -3.41 -8.52 11.05
CA PHE A 50 -3.23 -8.12 9.65
C PHE A 50 -1.87 -7.44 9.48
N TYR A 51 -1.31 -7.51 8.26
CA TYR A 51 0.08 -7.15 7.98
C TYR A 51 0.25 -6.10 6.89
N VAL A 52 -0.86 -5.64 6.31
CA VAL A 52 -0.85 -4.77 5.14
C VAL A 52 -1.98 -3.75 5.20
N PHE A 53 -1.72 -2.55 4.71
CA PHE A 53 -2.74 -1.58 4.34
C PHE A 53 -2.81 -1.45 2.83
N TYR A 54 -4.01 -1.29 2.28
CA TYR A 54 -4.28 -1.11 0.86
C TYR A 54 -4.78 0.31 0.56
N ARG A 55 -4.34 0.87 -0.56
CA ARG A 55 -4.92 2.07 -1.15
C ARG A 55 -5.19 1.78 -2.63
N GLU A 56 -6.45 1.76 -3.03
CA GLU A 56 -6.82 1.66 -4.45
C GLU A 56 -7.40 2.99 -4.94
N ASP A 57 -6.72 3.62 -5.91
CA ASP A 57 -7.22 4.83 -6.59
C ASP A 57 -7.69 4.44 -7.99
N VAL A 58 -8.93 3.95 -8.06
CA VAL A 58 -9.61 3.58 -9.31
C VAL A 58 -10.03 4.83 -10.06
N THR A 59 -9.58 4.97 -11.30
CA THR A 59 -9.95 6.09 -12.17
C THR A 59 -11.08 5.72 -13.13
N GLU A 60 -11.17 4.45 -13.53
CA GLU A 60 -12.17 3.99 -14.50
C GLU A 60 -12.49 2.51 -14.31
N LYS A 61 -13.73 2.12 -14.61
CA LYS A 61 -14.15 0.72 -14.74
C LYS A 61 -14.34 0.41 -16.21
N VAL A 62 -13.55 -0.52 -16.74
CA VAL A 62 -13.54 -0.87 -18.17
C VAL A 62 -14.19 -2.22 -18.40
N LYS A 63 -14.93 -2.37 -19.50
CA LYS A 63 -15.52 -3.66 -19.90
C LYS A 63 -14.46 -4.47 -20.64
N LEU A 64 -14.26 -5.72 -20.25
CA LEU A 64 -13.28 -6.60 -20.88
C LEU A 64 -13.90 -7.31 -22.10
N SER A 65 -13.07 -7.61 -23.10
CA SER A 65 -13.48 -8.27 -24.35
C SER A 65 -14.06 -9.67 -24.14
N GLU A 66 -13.59 -10.38 -23.11
CA GLU A 66 -14.02 -11.74 -22.77
C GLU A 66 -15.27 -11.77 -21.86
N GLY A 67 -15.88 -10.60 -21.61
CA GLY A 67 -16.89 -10.43 -20.58
C GLY A 67 -16.28 -10.06 -19.22
N GLY A 68 -17.09 -9.43 -18.36
CA GLY A 68 -16.63 -8.91 -17.06
C GLY A 68 -16.09 -7.48 -17.13
N PHE A 69 -15.50 -7.03 -16.01
CA PHE A 69 -14.98 -5.67 -15.85
C PHE A 69 -13.57 -5.70 -15.26
N GLY A 70 -12.71 -4.83 -15.77
CA GLY A 70 -11.42 -4.48 -15.18
C GLY A 70 -11.48 -3.08 -14.54
N LEU A 71 -10.47 -2.77 -13.73
CA LEU A 71 -10.30 -1.46 -13.12
C LEU A 71 -9.00 -0.83 -13.64
N LEU A 72 -9.07 0.44 -14.05
CA LEU A 72 -7.90 1.26 -14.34
C LEU A 72 -7.62 2.17 -13.14
N GLY A 73 -6.34 2.48 -12.94
CA GLY A 73 -5.88 3.33 -11.86
C GLY A 73 -4.53 2.87 -11.34
N THR A 74 -4.21 3.25 -10.12
CA THR A 74 -3.02 2.76 -9.42
C THR A 74 -3.38 2.45 -7.99
N ALA A 75 -2.77 1.40 -7.45
CA ALA A 75 -2.96 0.99 -6.09
C ALA A 75 -1.62 0.75 -5.40
N ALA A 76 -1.64 0.75 -4.08
CA ALA A 76 -0.48 0.50 -3.24
C ALA A 76 -0.80 -0.38 -2.03
N GLU A 77 0.17 -1.21 -1.66
CA GLU A 77 0.23 -2.00 -0.44
C GLU A 77 1.33 -1.44 0.46
N LEU A 78 1.02 -1.15 1.72
CA LEU A 78 1.99 -0.83 2.76
C LEU A 78 2.11 -2.03 3.70
N HIS A 79 3.25 -2.71 3.68
CA HIS A 79 3.53 -3.83 4.59
C HIS A 79 4.20 -3.35 5.87
N PHE A 80 3.90 -4.05 6.95
CA PHE A 80 4.46 -3.81 8.27
C PHE A 80 4.46 -5.11 9.08
N SER A 81 5.10 -5.09 10.25
CA SER A 81 5.29 -6.27 11.11
C SER A 81 4.00 -6.91 11.65
N GLY A 82 2.84 -6.31 11.40
CA GLY A 82 1.52 -6.79 11.79
C GLY A 82 1.00 -6.21 13.10
N CYS A 83 -0.33 -6.12 13.21
CA CYS A 83 -1.04 -5.78 14.45
C CYS A 83 -2.42 -6.44 14.52
N TYR A 84 -2.97 -6.52 15.73
CA TYR A 84 -4.32 -7.06 15.95
C TYR A 84 -5.39 -6.11 15.38
N ILE A 85 -6.48 -6.64 14.84
CA ILE A 85 -7.62 -5.82 14.40
C ILE A 85 -8.21 -5.01 15.57
N ALA A 86 -8.27 -5.62 16.76
CA ALA A 86 -8.64 -5.00 18.02
C ALA A 86 -7.42 -4.29 18.65
N VAL A 87 -6.82 -3.38 17.87
CA VAL A 87 -5.53 -2.73 18.12
C VAL A 87 -5.25 -2.44 19.59
N GLU A 88 -4.17 -3.00 20.12
CA GLU A 88 -3.57 -2.62 21.39
C GLU A 88 -2.47 -1.57 21.17
N ASN A 89 -1.98 -0.97 22.26
CA ASN A 89 -0.93 0.06 22.22
C ASN A 89 0.46 -0.54 21.98
N GLU A 90 0.66 -1.16 20.82
CA GLU A 90 1.92 -1.83 20.42
C GLU A 90 2.77 -0.98 19.44
N GLU A 91 4.07 -1.28 19.38
CA GLU A 91 4.99 -0.71 18.40
C GLU A 91 5.14 -1.67 17.22
N VAL A 92 4.97 -1.16 16.00
CA VAL A 92 5.12 -1.93 14.76
C VAL A 92 6.19 -1.32 13.86
N THR A 93 6.74 -2.13 12.96
CA THR A 93 7.81 -1.73 12.04
C THR A 93 7.29 -1.70 10.61
N LEU A 94 7.49 -0.58 9.91
CA LEU A 94 7.19 -0.48 8.47
C LEU A 94 8.25 -1.23 7.65
N GLU A 95 7.82 -1.94 6.61
CA GLU A 95 8.69 -2.84 5.85
C GLU A 95 8.95 -2.33 4.43
N ASN A 96 7.93 -2.31 3.58
CA ASN A 96 8.02 -1.85 2.19
C ASN A 96 6.66 -1.39 1.69
N VAL A 97 6.68 -0.79 0.50
CA VAL A 97 5.49 -0.49 -0.28
C VAL A 97 5.61 -1.10 -1.66
N ARG A 98 4.52 -1.70 -2.14
CA ARG A 98 4.39 -2.22 -3.50
C ARG A 98 3.23 -1.56 -4.22
N PHE A 99 3.40 -1.32 -5.51
CA PHE A 99 2.35 -0.75 -6.35
C PHE A 99 1.75 -1.84 -7.22
N TYR A 100 0.46 -1.74 -7.55
CA TYR A 100 -0.22 -2.72 -8.38
C TYR A 100 -1.40 -2.09 -9.14
N THR A 101 -1.98 -2.85 -10.07
CA THR A 101 -3.19 -2.43 -10.79
C THR A 101 -4.43 -2.74 -9.94
N PRO A 102 -5.33 -1.77 -9.68
CA PRO A 102 -6.52 -2.02 -8.86
C PRO A 102 -7.33 -3.25 -9.28
N GLY A 103 -7.89 -3.97 -8.31
CA GLY A 103 -8.69 -5.17 -8.54
C GLY A 103 -7.91 -6.42 -8.93
N THR A 104 -6.57 -6.36 -9.00
CA THR A 104 -5.72 -7.55 -9.19
C THR A 104 -5.41 -8.28 -7.88
N ILE A 105 -5.57 -7.58 -6.75
CA ILE A 105 -5.42 -8.12 -5.41
C ILE A 105 -6.79 -8.33 -4.80
N ARG A 106 -7.07 -9.56 -4.39
CA ARG A 106 -8.31 -9.90 -3.71
C ARG A 106 -8.19 -9.60 -2.22
N HIS A 107 -9.16 -8.89 -1.66
CA HIS A 107 -9.24 -8.61 -0.23
C HIS A 107 -10.55 -9.16 0.34
N GLY A 108 -10.53 -9.64 1.59
CA GLY A 108 -11.66 -10.28 2.25
C GLY A 108 -11.24 -11.28 3.32
N SER A 109 -12.16 -11.71 4.19
CA SER A 109 -11.86 -12.65 5.27
C SER A 109 -11.14 -13.91 4.74
N TYR A 110 -9.95 -14.20 5.29
CA TYR A 110 -9.10 -15.34 4.92
C TYR A 110 -8.63 -15.37 3.45
N VAL A 111 -8.59 -14.22 2.78
CA VAL A 111 -7.96 -14.09 1.46
C VAL A 111 -6.53 -13.60 1.64
N TYR A 112 -5.59 -14.49 1.33
CA TYR A 112 -4.15 -14.23 1.29
C TYR A 112 -3.75 -13.92 -0.15
N ASP A 113 -4.02 -12.69 -0.58
CA ASP A 113 -3.57 -12.18 -1.88
C ASP A 113 -2.76 -10.91 -1.66
N GLU A 114 -1.70 -10.73 -2.43
CA GLU A 114 -0.75 -9.62 -2.30
C GLU A 114 -0.17 -9.25 -3.65
N ALA A 115 0.42 -8.07 -3.75
CA ALA A 115 1.22 -7.63 -4.88
C ALA A 115 2.54 -8.41 -4.92
N ASP A 116 2.48 -9.69 -5.28
CA ASP A 116 3.63 -10.55 -5.50
C ASP A 116 4.48 -10.07 -6.71
N ASN A 117 5.59 -10.75 -6.98
CA ASN A 117 6.48 -10.38 -8.10
C ASN A 117 5.82 -10.41 -9.49
N LYS A 118 4.64 -11.04 -9.63
CA LYS A 118 3.90 -11.09 -10.90
C LYS A 118 2.88 -9.97 -11.01
N LYS A 119 2.34 -9.49 -9.88
CA LYS A 119 1.29 -8.47 -9.82
C LYS A 119 1.82 -7.07 -9.53
N ALA A 120 2.97 -6.99 -8.87
CA ALA A 120 3.60 -5.71 -8.55
C ALA A 120 4.08 -4.98 -9.81
N ILE A 121 3.88 -3.66 -9.80
CA ILE A 121 4.36 -2.72 -10.80
C ILE A 121 5.73 -2.22 -10.34
N SER A 122 6.71 -2.32 -11.24
CA SER A 122 8.03 -1.72 -11.05
C SER A 122 7.94 -0.22 -10.81
N LEU A 123 8.73 0.31 -9.87
CA LEU A 123 8.61 1.70 -9.41
C LEU A 123 8.73 2.70 -10.56
N ASP A 124 9.62 2.47 -11.51
CA ASP A 124 9.84 3.29 -12.71
C ASP A 124 8.64 3.31 -13.68
N LYS A 125 7.69 2.40 -13.53
CA LYS A 125 6.43 2.36 -14.30
C LYS A 125 5.26 3.03 -13.57
N VAL A 126 5.42 3.41 -12.31
CA VAL A 126 4.39 4.12 -11.55
C VAL A 126 4.32 5.57 -12.05
N PRO A 127 3.11 6.12 -12.33
CA PRO A 127 2.99 7.51 -12.74
C PRO A 127 3.65 8.46 -11.73
N ALA A 128 4.55 9.34 -12.19
CA ALA A 128 5.38 10.17 -11.31
C ALA A 128 4.57 11.02 -10.31
N ARG A 129 3.42 11.55 -10.75
CA ARG A 129 2.50 12.28 -9.87
C ARG A 129 1.94 11.37 -8.77
N TYR A 130 1.50 10.16 -9.12
CA TYR A 130 0.97 9.20 -8.16
C TYR A 130 2.04 8.77 -7.15
N PHE A 131 3.25 8.43 -7.63
CA PHE A 131 4.38 8.12 -6.78
C PHE A 131 4.64 9.24 -5.77
N SER A 132 4.70 10.50 -6.23
CA SER A 132 4.92 11.64 -5.36
C SER A 132 3.85 11.76 -4.27
N GLU A 133 2.58 11.50 -4.59
CA GLU A 133 1.52 11.55 -3.59
C GLU A 133 1.53 10.38 -2.61
N MET A 134 1.90 9.18 -3.07
CA MET A 134 2.06 8.06 -2.15
C MET A 134 3.20 8.32 -1.18
N ILE A 135 4.35 8.86 -1.63
CA ILE A 135 5.41 9.27 -0.70
C ILE A 135 4.91 10.30 0.30
N LEU A 136 4.19 11.34 -0.14
CA LEU A 136 3.66 12.35 0.77
C LEU A 136 2.73 11.75 1.84
N GLN A 137 1.83 10.85 1.45
CA GLN A 137 0.95 10.16 2.39
C GLN A 137 1.73 9.27 3.35
N LEU A 138 2.76 8.56 2.87
CA LEU A 138 3.60 7.70 3.69
C LEU A 138 4.45 8.48 4.70
N GLU A 139 4.94 9.68 4.35
CA GLU A 139 5.58 10.59 5.32
C GLU A 139 4.58 11.02 6.41
N GLN A 140 3.34 11.36 6.02
CA GLN A 140 2.28 11.72 6.97
C GLN A 140 1.89 10.55 7.89
N ILE A 141 1.83 9.33 7.34
CA ILE A 141 1.54 8.10 8.09
C ILE A 141 2.66 7.82 9.07
N SER A 142 3.90 7.77 8.58
CA SER A 142 5.09 7.44 9.38
C SER A 142 5.50 8.54 10.38
N GLY A 143 5.00 9.77 10.22
CA GLY A 143 5.22 10.88 11.15
C GLY A 143 6.56 11.58 10.95
N SER A 144 6.99 11.73 9.70
CA SER A 144 8.25 12.36 9.30
C SER A 144 8.05 13.76 8.71
#